data_AF-A0A383DUL3-F1
#
_entry.id   AF-A0A383DUL3-F1
#
_cell.length_a   1.000
_cell.length_b   1.000
_cell.length_c   1.000
_cell.angle_alpha   90.00
_cell.angle_beta   90.00
_cell.angle_gamma   90.00
#
_symmetry.space_group_name_H-M   'P 1'
#
loop_
_entity.id
_entity.type
_entity.pdbx_description
1 polymer ?
#
loop_
_entity_poly.entity_id
_entity_poly.type
_entity_poly.pdbx_seq_one_letter_code
_entity_poly.pdbx_strand_id
1 'polypeptide(L)' 'MREAVIVSTARTPIGKAYRGAFNNTEAPTLGGHAVKHAVKRANLDP' A
#
# COMPACT_ATOMS: atom_id res chain seq x y z
N MET A 1 6.34 27.88 10.38
CA MET A 1 5.08 27.18 10.06
C MET A 1 5.45 25.91 9.30
N ARG A 2 5.42 24.74 9.95
CA ARG A 2 5.60 23.42 9.32
C ARG A 2 4.46 22.56 9.83
N GLU A 3 3.50 22.31 8.97
CA GLU A 3 2.35 21.48 9.30
C GLU A 3 2.51 20.14 8.61
N ALA A 4 2.40 19.07 9.39
CA ALA A 4 2.40 17.72 8.86
C ALA A 4 1.03 17.41 8.25
N VAL A 5 1.01 16.96 7.01
CA VAL A 5 -0.22 16.64 6.27
C VAL A 5 -0.13 15.26 5.63
N ILE A 6 -1.29 14.62 5.42
CA ILE A 6 -1.38 13.35 4.68
C ILE A 6 -1.64 13.67 3.20
N VAL A 7 -0.64 13.44 2.36
CA VAL A 7 -0.71 13.76 0.92
C VAL A 7 -1.44 12.69 0.11
N SER A 8 -1.27 11.41 0.46
CA SER A 8 -1.88 10.28 -0.25
C SER A 8 -1.96 9.05 0.66
N THR A 9 -2.90 8.15 0.35
CA THR A 9 -3.05 6.87 1.02
C THR A 9 -3.46 5.77 0.04
N ALA A 10 -3.01 4.55 0.30
CA ALA A 10 -3.42 3.35 -0.42
C ALA A 10 -3.31 2.14 0.51
N ARG A 11 -4.10 1.10 0.21
CA ARG A 11 -4.08 -0.16 0.94
C ARG A 11 -4.38 -1.33 0.01
N THR A 12 -3.96 -2.51 0.42
CA THR A 12 -4.47 -3.76 -0.15
C THR A 12 -5.89 -4.04 0.38
N PRO A 13 -6.67 -4.86 -0.33
CA PRO A 13 -7.83 -5.54 0.24
C PRO A 13 -7.44 -6.36 1.48
N ILE A 14 -8.44 -6.73 2.29
CA ILE A 14 -8.24 -7.66 3.41
C ILE A 14 -8.52 -9.08 2.91
N GLY A 15 -7.52 -9.94 2.97
CA GLY A 15 -7.65 -11.36 2.65
C GLY A 15 -8.03 -12.19 3.90
N LYS A 16 -8.68 -13.33 3.69
CA LYS A 16 -8.88 -14.35 4.73
C LYS A 16 -7.56 -15.09 4.98
N ALA A 17 -7.14 -15.23 6.23
CA ALA A 17 -5.94 -16.00 6.58
C ALA A 17 -6.09 -17.47 6.14
N TYR A 18 -5.01 -18.04 5.58
CA TYR A 18 -4.88 -19.43 5.14
C TYR A 18 -5.83 -19.90 4.03
N ARG A 19 -6.90 -19.17 3.70
CA ARG A 19 -7.92 -19.57 2.70
C ARG A 19 -8.38 -18.41 1.80
N GLY A 20 -7.60 -17.33 1.72
CA GLY A 20 -7.93 -16.11 0.99
C GLY A 20 -7.02 -15.83 -0.20
N ALA A 21 -7.30 -14.74 -0.91
CA ALA A 21 -6.62 -14.35 -2.14
C ALA A 21 -5.11 -14.09 -2.00
N PHE A 22 -4.62 -13.79 -0.80
CA PHE A 22 -3.21 -13.48 -0.53
C PHE A 22 -2.44 -14.60 0.16
N ASN A 23 -2.98 -15.83 0.19
CA ASN A 23 -2.35 -16.96 0.88
C ASN A 23 -0.93 -17.29 0.40
N ASN A 24 -0.64 -17.03 -0.88
CA ASN A 24 0.67 -17.30 -1.48
C ASN A 24 1.37 -15.99 -1.88
N THR A 25 1.14 -14.92 -1.12
CA THR A 25 1.77 -13.62 -1.36
C THR A 25 2.48 -13.17 -0.09
N GLU A 26 3.78 -12.96 -0.19
CA GLU A 26 4.59 -12.54 0.96
C GLU A 26 4.29 -11.09 1.36
N ALA A 27 4.48 -10.79 2.65
CA ALA A 27 4.23 -9.47 3.22
C ALA A 27 4.98 -8.33 2.49
N PRO A 28 6.27 -8.46 2.10
CA PRO A 28 6.96 -7.41 1.35
C PRO A 28 6.31 -7.10 0.00
N THR A 29 5.77 -8.12 -0.68
CA THR A 29 5.06 -7.92 -1.97
C THR A 29 3.78 -7.11 -1.77
N LEU A 30 2.99 -7.42 -0.74
CA LEU A 30 1.78 -6.66 -0.39
C LEU A 30 2.12 -5.21 0.02
N GLY A 31 3.17 -5.03 0.81
CA GLY A 31 3.68 -3.71 1.19
C GLY A 31 4.12 -2.88 -0.02
N GLY A 32 4.91 -3.48 -0.92
CA GLY A 32 5.36 -2.85 -2.15
C GLY A 32 4.19 -2.44 -3.05
N HIS A 33 3.15 -3.27 -3.16
CA HIS A 33 1.93 -2.92 -3.88
C HIS A 33 1.25 -1.68 -3.30
N ALA A 34 1.07 -1.61 -1.97
CA ALA A 34 0.48 -0.46 -1.31
C ALA A 34 1.31 0.83 -1.52
N VAL A 35 2.63 0.76 -1.33
CA VAL A 35 3.55 1.90 -1.51
C VAL A 35 3.51 2.40 -2.95
N LYS A 36 3.63 1.51 -3.95
CA LYS A 36 3.57 1.86 -5.37
C LYS A 36 2.32 2.68 -5.71
N HIS A 37 1.17 2.28 -5.18
CA HIS A 37 -0.09 2.99 -5.45
C HIS A 37 -0.21 4.31 -4.67
N ALA A 38 0.30 4.40 -3.43
CA ALA A 38 0.32 5.64 -2.68
C ALA A 38 1.19 6.71 -3.39
N VAL A 39 2.39 6.33 -3.83
CA VAL A 39 3.33 7.19 -4.59
C VAL A 39 2.72 7.61 -5.93
N LYS A 40 2.17 6.66 -6.70
CA LYS A 40 1.54 6.96 -7.99
C LYS A 40 0.36 7.94 -7.87
N ARG A 41 -0.49 7.80 -6.85
CA ARG A 41 -1.62 8.72 -6.60
C ARG A 41 -1.16 10.12 -6.20
N ALA A 42 -0.03 10.19 -5.48
CA ALA A 42 0.58 11.45 -5.08
C ALA A 42 1.36 12.14 -6.23
N ASN A 43 1.58 11.44 -7.36
CA ASN A 43 2.36 11.91 -8.50
C ASN A 43 3.76 12.41 -8.09
N LEU A 44 4.44 11.65 -7.23
CA LEU A 44 5.80 11.93 -6.76
C LEU A 44 6.83 11.19 -7.60
N ASP A 45 8.01 11.79 -7.79
CA ASP A 45 9.18 11.12 -8.35
C ASP A 45 9.77 10.18 -7.28
N PRO A 46 9.85 8.85 -7.52
CA PRO A 46 10.23 7.86 -6.50
C PRO A 46 11.69 7.90 -6.06
#